data_AF-A0A8J4S3U4-F1
#
_entry.id   AF-A0A8J4S3U4-F1
#
_cell.length_a   1.000
_cell.length_b   1.000
_cell.length_c   1.000
_cell.angle_alpha   90.00
_cell.angle_beta   90.00
_cell.angle_gamma   90.00
#
_symmetry.space_group_name_H-M   'P 1'
#
loop_
_entity.id
_entity.type
_entity.pdbx_description
1 polymer ?
#
loop_
_entity_poly.entity_id
_entity_poly.type
_entity_poly.pdbx_seq_one_letter_code
_entity_poly.pdbx_strand_id
1 'polypeptide(L)'
;MSSRRGSDQPPPRRILSTQTAGNLGEPILDSEVVPSSLVEIAPNLRVANEVESSNPRVAYLCRFFAFEKAHRLDPTSSGRGVRQFKTALLQRLERENETTLARRGAKSDAQEMQRFYQDYYKEYIQALQNAADKHDRAQLTKACQTASVLFEVLKAIEMSNEILQAHAKVEENKQLYKPYNILPHDPDSENQAIMRYPKIQASVSALRNIRGLPWPKDHQKKVNEDILDWLQAMFGFQKDNVENQREHLILLLANVHIRQLPRPDQQPKLDDRALTEVMKKLFKNYKRWCKYLDRKSSLWLPTIQQEVQQRKLLYMGLYLLIWGEASNLRFMPECLCYIYHHMAFELYGMLDGRISPMTGEPVKPVYGGDDEAFLKKVVTPIYESIAKEAKRSRGKAKHSQWRNYDDLNKYFWSVDCFRLGWPMRADADFFCQPLEKLRADKKFACFNFRLYVSCLLVF
;
A
#
# COMPACT_ATOMS: atom_id res chain seq x y z
N MET A 1 22.15 4.09 61.14
CA MET A 1 22.32 3.17 60.00
C MET A 1 21.02 3.11 59.21
N SER A 2 21.16 3.25 57.90
CA SER A 2 20.12 3.47 56.89
C SER A 2 19.63 2.14 56.29
N SER A 3 18.37 2.07 55.84
CA SER A 3 17.84 1.18 54.76
C SER A 3 16.34 1.47 54.56
N ARG A 4 15.94 2.50 53.79
CA ARG A 4 15.59 2.50 52.35
C ARG A 4 14.63 1.37 51.90
N ARG A 5 13.33 1.72 51.83
CA ARG A 5 12.36 1.12 50.88
C ARG A 5 12.58 1.76 49.51
N GLY A 6 12.82 0.94 48.48
CA GLY A 6 12.88 1.39 47.08
C GLY A 6 11.49 1.45 46.46
N SER A 7 11.13 2.63 45.95
CA SER A 7 10.01 2.85 45.03
C SER A 7 10.63 3.33 43.72
N ASP A 8 10.73 2.46 42.73
CA ASP A 8 11.18 2.81 41.38
C ASP A 8 10.04 3.54 40.63
N GLN A 9 10.07 4.87 40.65
CA GLN A 9 9.44 5.70 39.62
C GLN A 9 10.53 6.23 38.69
N PRO A 10 10.36 6.15 37.35
CA PRO A 10 11.31 6.76 36.43
C PRO A 10 11.25 8.30 36.55
N PRO A 11 12.38 9.01 36.47
CA PRO A 11 12.41 10.45 36.70
C PRO A 11 11.70 11.20 35.56
N PRO A 12 11.07 12.35 35.84
CA PRO A 12 10.44 13.18 34.83
C PRO A 12 11.51 13.70 33.86
N ARG A 13 11.34 13.39 32.56
CA ARG A 13 12.12 14.02 31.49
C ARG A 13 11.87 15.52 31.52
N ARG A 14 12.84 16.26 32.06
CA ARG A 14 12.90 17.72 32.03
C ARG A 14 12.97 18.14 30.56
N ILE A 15 11.91 18.76 30.08
CA ILE A 15 11.90 19.46 28.78
C ILE A 15 12.92 20.58 28.91
N LEU A 16 14.09 20.41 28.30
CA LEU A 16 15.09 21.46 28.17
C LEU A 16 14.55 22.51 27.22
N SER A 17 14.30 23.68 27.80
CA SER A 17 13.99 24.94 27.12
C SER A 17 14.90 25.16 25.90
N THR A 18 14.31 25.57 24.78
CA THR A 18 15.03 26.25 23.70
C THR A 18 15.82 27.42 24.29
N GLN A 19 17.14 27.30 24.35
CA GLN A 19 18.03 28.42 24.56
C GLN A 19 18.34 29.03 23.19
N THR A 20 17.89 30.26 23.04
CA THR A 20 18.28 31.16 21.97
C THR A 20 19.70 31.66 22.26
N ALA A 21 20.53 31.66 21.20
CA ALA A 21 21.87 32.26 21.10
C ALA A 21 23.04 31.51 21.75
N GLY A 22 24.00 31.08 20.91
CA GLY A 22 25.40 30.87 21.32
C GLY A 22 26.02 29.48 21.10
N ASN A 23 26.22 29.07 19.84
CA ASN A 23 27.44 28.41 19.31
C ASN A 23 27.15 27.79 17.93
N LEU A 24 27.62 28.46 16.89
CA LEU A 24 27.64 27.98 15.51
C LEU A 24 28.80 26.98 15.36
N GLY A 25 28.55 25.72 15.69
CA GLY A 25 29.39 24.58 15.33
C GLY A 25 28.75 23.79 14.18
N GLU A 26 29.52 22.92 13.54
CA GLU A 26 29.20 22.23 12.28
C GLU A 26 28.19 21.04 12.29
N PRO A 27 27.44 20.63 13.35
CA PRO A 27 26.59 19.44 13.23
C PRO A 27 25.17 19.70 12.66
N ILE A 28 24.90 20.86 12.04
CA ILE A 28 23.53 21.24 11.63
C ILE A 28 23.07 20.63 10.28
N LEU A 29 23.98 20.06 9.49
CA LEU A 29 23.64 19.44 8.21
C LEU A 29 23.70 17.91 8.29
N ASP A 30 23.02 17.36 9.29
CA ASP A 30 22.69 15.94 9.30
C ASP A 30 21.62 15.68 8.23
N SER A 31 21.93 14.82 7.25
CA SER A 31 21.04 14.47 6.13
C SER A 31 19.70 13.87 6.55
N GLU A 32 19.55 13.53 7.84
CA GLU A 32 18.32 13.02 8.44
C GLU A 32 17.40 14.10 9.03
N VAL A 33 17.87 15.34 9.20
CA VAL A 33 17.09 16.45 9.79
C VAL A 33 16.69 17.45 8.72
N VAL A 34 15.83 17.02 7.80
CA VAL A 34 15.23 17.89 6.78
C VAL A 34 13.88 18.43 7.31
N PRO A 35 13.55 19.72 7.11
CA PRO A 35 12.24 20.26 7.45
C PRO A 35 11.10 19.42 6.85
N SER A 36 9.97 19.28 7.57
CA SER A 36 8.87 18.40 7.14
C SER A 36 8.25 18.78 5.79
N SER A 37 8.33 20.05 5.40
CA SER A 37 7.89 20.54 4.08
C SER A 37 8.87 20.24 2.95
N LEU A 38 10.06 19.72 3.26
CA LEU A 38 11.16 19.48 2.32
C LEU A 38 11.61 18.00 2.31
N VAL A 39 10.82 17.07 2.84
CA VAL A 39 11.20 15.64 2.94
C VAL A 39 11.63 15.04 1.59
N GLU A 40 11.11 15.55 0.47
CA GLU A 40 11.43 15.11 -0.89
C GLU A 40 12.90 15.34 -1.31
N ILE A 41 13.65 16.23 -0.66
CA ILE A 41 15.08 16.46 -0.97
C ILE A 41 16.03 15.56 -0.17
N ALA A 42 15.52 14.85 0.85
CA ALA A 42 16.36 14.00 1.71
C ALA A 42 17.13 12.92 0.92
N PRO A 43 16.55 12.24 -0.10
CA PRO A 43 17.31 11.28 -0.91
C PRO A 43 18.51 11.91 -1.62
N ASN A 44 18.38 13.13 -2.16
CA ASN A 44 19.47 13.83 -2.84
C ASN A 44 20.64 14.13 -1.89
N LEU A 45 20.35 14.52 -0.65
CA LEU A 45 21.38 14.78 0.37
C LEU A 45 22.06 13.50 0.87
N ARG A 46 21.29 12.41 1.05
CA ARG A 46 21.87 11.11 1.41
C ARG A 46 22.84 10.64 0.34
N VAL A 47 22.41 10.65 -0.93
CA VAL A 47 23.26 10.26 -2.05
C VAL A 47 24.48 11.17 -2.17
N ALA A 48 24.35 12.47 -1.94
CA ALA A 48 25.50 13.37 -1.91
C ALA A 48 26.55 12.96 -0.86
N ASN A 49 26.11 12.58 0.34
CA ASN A 49 27.03 12.12 1.39
C ASN A 49 27.63 10.74 1.08
N GLU A 50 26.88 9.84 0.44
CA GLU A 50 27.37 8.52 0.03
C GLU A 50 28.48 8.60 -1.01
N VAL A 51 28.36 9.52 -1.99
CA VAL A 51 29.32 9.65 -3.10
C VAL A 51 30.44 10.64 -2.82
N GLU A 52 30.43 11.37 -1.70
CA GLU A 52 31.40 12.43 -1.38
C GLU A 52 32.84 11.93 -1.31
N SER A 53 33.06 10.74 -0.77
CA SER A 53 34.39 10.12 -0.70
C SER A 53 34.90 9.68 -2.07
N SER A 54 34.00 9.25 -2.96
CA SER A 54 34.34 8.76 -4.31
C SER A 54 34.52 9.90 -5.31
N ASN A 55 33.59 10.87 -5.33
CA ASN A 55 33.65 12.03 -6.22
C ASN A 55 33.05 13.28 -5.52
N PRO A 56 33.91 14.15 -4.94
CA PRO A 56 33.47 15.35 -4.24
C PRO A 56 32.68 16.34 -5.13
N ARG A 57 32.99 16.40 -6.44
CA ARG A 57 32.29 17.31 -7.36
C ARG A 57 30.86 16.82 -7.62
N VAL A 58 30.66 15.52 -7.78
CA VAL A 58 29.32 14.94 -7.93
C VAL A 58 28.48 15.13 -6.66
N ALA A 59 29.09 14.94 -5.48
CA ALA A 59 28.42 15.23 -4.21
C ALA A 59 27.97 16.70 -4.10
N TYR A 60 28.83 17.63 -4.51
CA TYR A 60 28.49 19.05 -4.60
C TYR A 60 27.29 19.30 -5.52
N LEU A 61 27.27 18.71 -6.73
CA LEU A 61 26.17 18.86 -7.69
C LEU A 61 24.85 18.29 -7.15
N CYS A 62 24.88 17.16 -6.45
CA CYS A 62 23.71 16.60 -5.77
C CYS A 62 23.16 17.54 -4.69
N ARG A 63 24.04 18.18 -3.90
CA ARG A 63 23.63 19.19 -2.89
C ARG A 63 23.07 20.44 -3.54
N PHE A 64 23.67 20.89 -4.63
CA PHE A 64 23.20 22.05 -5.39
C PHE A 64 21.79 21.79 -5.96
N PHE A 65 21.57 20.64 -6.57
CA PHE A 65 20.25 20.24 -7.05
C PHE A 65 19.22 20.13 -5.90
N ALA A 66 19.61 19.58 -4.75
CA ALA A 66 18.75 19.53 -3.57
C ALA A 66 18.35 20.95 -3.09
N PHE A 67 19.27 21.90 -3.13
CA PHE A 67 19.01 23.30 -2.81
C PHE A 67 18.02 23.94 -3.79
N GLU A 68 18.20 23.76 -5.10
CA GLU A 68 17.24 24.24 -6.11
C GLU A 68 15.86 23.62 -5.95
N LYS A 69 15.77 22.31 -5.73
CA LYS A 69 14.52 21.58 -5.48
C LYS A 69 13.83 22.11 -4.23
N ALA A 70 14.58 22.38 -3.16
CA ALA A 70 14.04 23.01 -1.95
C ALA A 70 13.50 24.43 -2.21
N HIS A 71 14.17 25.21 -3.08
CA HIS A 71 13.69 26.52 -3.48
C HIS A 71 12.36 26.43 -4.24
N ARG A 72 12.21 25.46 -5.16
CA ARG A 72 10.95 25.23 -5.89
C ARG A 72 9.80 24.76 -4.98
N LEU A 73 10.09 23.91 -3.99
CA LEU A 73 9.08 23.39 -3.06
C LEU A 73 8.53 24.45 -2.08
N ASP A 74 9.36 25.41 -1.65
CA ASP A 74 8.93 26.52 -0.79
C ASP A 74 9.66 27.82 -1.16
N PRO A 75 9.25 28.53 -2.22
CA PRO A 75 9.94 29.74 -2.69
C PRO A 75 10.02 30.82 -1.61
N THR A 76 8.98 30.93 -0.78
CA THR A 76 8.87 31.92 0.30
C THR A 76 9.67 31.57 1.56
N SER A 77 10.18 30.34 1.67
CA SER A 77 10.83 29.81 2.88
C SER A 77 9.98 29.98 4.15
N SER A 78 8.67 29.81 4.01
CA SER A 78 7.68 30.04 5.06
C SER A 78 7.54 28.84 6.01
N GLY A 79 7.98 27.65 5.59
CA GLY A 79 7.96 26.44 6.41
C GLY A 79 8.85 26.54 7.64
N ARG A 80 8.43 25.88 8.72
CA ARG A 80 9.20 25.85 9.98
C ARG A 80 10.61 25.31 9.72
N GLY A 81 11.63 26.11 10.06
CA GLY A 81 13.05 25.74 9.90
C GLY A 81 13.59 25.79 8.47
N VAL A 82 12.76 26.04 7.45
CA VAL A 82 13.15 26.02 6.03
C VAL A 82 14.20 27.09 5.72
N ARG A 83 14.01 28.31 6.22
CA ARG A 83 14.96 29.41 5.99
C ARG A 83 16.33 29.11 6.57
N GLN A 84 16.39 28.63 7.81
CA GLN A 84 17.64 28.27 8.48
C GLN A 84 18.36 27.15 7.71
N PHE A 85 17.60 26.12 7.31
CA PHE A 85 18.11 25.01 6.53
C PHE A 85 18.70 25.46 5.19
N LYS A 86 17.96 26.24 4.40
CA LYS A 86 18.42 26.74 3.09
C LYS A 86 19.66 27.62 3.22
N THR A 87 19.70 28.50 4.21
CA THR A 87 20.87 29.34 4.46
C THR A 87 22.10 28.51 4.82
N ALA A 88 21.97 27.52 5.70
CA ALA A 88 23.07 26.64 6.06
C ALA A 88 23.57 25.82 4.84
N LEU A 89 22.65 25.27 4.04
CA LEU A 89 22.99 24.52 2.83
C LEU A 89 23.71 25.41 1.80
N LEU A 90 23.23 26.65 1.59
CA LEU A 90 23.88 27.61 0.71
C LEU A 90 25.30 27.95 1.16
N GLN A 91 25.51 28.24 2.45
CA GLN A 91 26.83 28.52 3.00
C GLN A 91 27.80 27.34 2.83
N ARG A 92 27.29 26.10 2.92
CA ARG A 92 28.07 24.90 2.64
C ARG A 92 28.46 24.83 1.16
N LEU A 93 27.51 25.07 0.26
CA LEU A 93 27.77 25.09 -1.18
C LEU A 93 28.81 26.17 -1.55
N GLU A 94 28.73 27.36 -0.98
CA GLU A 94 29.70 28.43 -1.22
C GLU A 94 31.12 28.03 -0.80
N ARG A 95 31.27 27.35 0.35
CA ARG A 95 32.58 26.85 0.82
C ARG A 95 33.13 25.71 -0.04
N GLU A 96 32.27 24.80 -0.46
CA GLU A 96 32.66 23.59 -1.19
C GLU A 96 32.87 23.83 -2.69
N ASN A 97 32.34 24.91 -3.27
CA ASN A 97 32.35 25.10 -4.73
C ASN A 97 33.76 25.12 -5.31
N GLU A 98 34.64 26.02 -4.84
CA GLU A 98 35.99 26.17 -5.38
C GLU A 98 36.85 24.92 -5.14
N THR A 99 36.74 24.34 -3.95
CA THR A 99 37.54 23.17 -3.55
C THR A 99 37.16 21.91 -4.33
N THR A 100 35.87 21.73 -4.62
CA THR A 100 35.39 20.60 -5.43
C THR A 100 35.61 20.83 -6.93
N LEU A 101 35.50 22.08 -7.39
CA LEU A 101 35.76 22.45 -8.78
C LEU A 101 37.23 22.20 -9.16
N ALA A 102 38.17 22.53 -8.28
CA ALA A 102 39.59 22.25 -8.48
C ALA A 102 39.93 20.75 -8.61
N ARG A 103 39.07 19.87 -8.05
CA ARG A 103 39.23 18.40 -8.12
C ARG A 103 38.50 17.77 -9.31
N ARG A 104 37.77 18.56 -10.11
CA ARG A 104 37.00 18.05 -11.26
C ARG A 104 37.95 17.54 -12.35
N GLY A 105 37.72 16.30 -12.79
CA GLY A 105 38.51 15.68 -13.87
C GLY A 105 38.01 16.02 -15.27
N ALA A 106 36.72 16.34 -15.42
CA ALA A 106 36.10 16.66 -16.71
C ALA A 106 36.10 18.16 -17.05
N LYS A 107 35.82 18.45 -18.33
CA LYS A 107 35.76 19.83 -18.85
C LYS A 107 34.55 20.62 -18.36
N SER A 108 33.46 19.92 -18.03
CA SER A 108 32.23 20.51 -17.50
C SER A 108 31.62 19.62 -16.42
N ASP A 109 30.76 20.21 -15.59
CA ASP A 109 30.03 19.48 -14.54
C ASP A 109 29.07 18.43 -15.14
N ALA A 110 28.50 18.72 -16.31
CA ALA A 110 27.70 17.75 -17.07
C ALA A 110 28.52 16.50 -17.40
N GLN A 111 29.70 16.68 -17.99
CA GLN A 111 30.57 15.55 -18.36
C GLN A 111 31.08 14.76 -17.15
N GLU A 112 31.38 15.45 -16.04
CA GLU A 112 31.78 14.81 -14.78
C GLU A 112 30.66 13.89 -14.26
N MET A 113 29.44 14.43 -14.21
CA MET A 113 28.27 13.70 -13.73
C MET A 113 27.91 12.52 -14.65
N GLN A 114 28.02 12.72 -15.97
CA GLN A 114 27.73 11.67 -16.96
C GLN A 114 28.74 10.51 -16.85
N ARG A 115 30.03 10.81 -16.73
CA ARG A 115 31.08 9.79 -16.51
C ARG A 115 30.84 9.03 -15.22
N PHE A 116 30.64 9.76 -14.12
CA PHE A 116 30.39 9.13 -12.82
C PHE A 116 29.16 8.22 -12.84
N TYR A 117 28.06 8.64 -13.50
CA TYR A 117 26.88 7.81 -13.62
C TYR A 117 27.12 6.52 -14.41
N GLN A 118 27.87 6.60 -15.52
CA GLN A 118 28.20 5.44 -16.34
C GLN A 118 29.11 4.46 -15.58
N ASP A 119 30.11 4.98 -14.87
CA ASP A 119 31.02 4.17 -14.05
C ASP A 119 30.24 3.52 -12.90
N TYR A 120 29.39 4.29 -12.22
CA TYR A 120 28.51 3.79 -11.17
C TYR A 120 27.57 2.68 -11.68
N TYR A 121 26.95 2.87 -12.84
CA TYR A 121 26.08 1.86 -13.45
C TYR A 121 26.83 0.56 -13.73
N LYS A 122 28.04 0.64 -14.30
CA LYS A 122 28.85 -0.54 -14.61
C LYS A 122 29.29 -1.27 -13.34
N GLU A 123 29.82 -0.53 -12.37
CA GLU A 123 30.41 -1.09 -11.15
C GLU A 123 29.36 -1.63 -10.17
N TYR A 124 28.25 -0.93 -9.99
CA TYR A 124 27.28 -1.27 -8.94
C TYR A 124 25.99 -1.89 -9.44
N ILE A 125 25.62 -1.74 -10.71
CA ILE A 125 24.38 -2.33 -11.24
C ILE A 125 24.73 -3.51 -12.14
N GLN A 126 25.50 -3.27 -13.21
CA GLN A 126 25.83 -4.32 -14.17
C GLN A 126 26.70 -5.41 -13.54
N ALA A 127 27.69 -5.07 -12.72
CA ALA A 127 28.52 -6.07 -12.05
C ALA A 127 27.72 -6.90 -11.04
N LEU A 128 26.84 -6.29 -10.25
CA LEU A 128 25.97 -7.00 -9.29
C LEU A 128 24.95 -7.91 -10.01
N GLN A 129 24.44 -7.51 -11.17
CA GLN A 129 23.56 -8.37 -11.99
C GLN A 129 24.29 -9.59 -12.57
N ASN A 130 25.56 -9.41 -12.96
CA ASN A 130 26.37 -10.46 -13.59
C ASN A 130 27.11 -11.35 -12.58
N ALA A 131 27.08 -11.01 -11.29
CA ALA A 131 27.71 -11.79 -10.24
C ALA A 131 27.04 -13.18 -10.13
N ALA A 132 27.86 -14.22 -9.98
CA ALA A 132 27.40 -15.61 -9.82
C ALA A 132 26.53 -15.78 -8.55
N ASP A 133 26.87 -15.02 -7.50
CA ASP A 133 26.09 -14.93 -6.27
C ASP A 133 25.05 -13.81 -6.37
N LYS A 134 23.90 -14.10 -7.00
CA LYS A 134 22.71 -13.23 -7.08
C LYS A 134 22.05 -12.92 -5.72
N HIS A 135 22.79 -13.03 -4.62
CA HIS A 135 22.29 -12.99 -3.24
C HIS A 135 22.22 -11.56 -2.66
N ASP A 136 22.86 -10.57 -3.29
CA ASP A 136 22.95 -9.20 -2.78
C ASP A 136 21.83 -8.27 -3.30
N ARG A 137 20.58 -8.77 -3.28
CA ARG A 137 19.37 -8.01 -3.67
C ARG A 137 19.31 -6.64 -2.99
N ALA A 138 19.60 -6.60 -1.69
CA ALA A 138 19.56 -5.35 -0.91
C ALA A 138 20.55 -4.31 -1.44
N GLN A 139 21.75 -4.75 -1.83
CA GLN A 139 22.76 -3.87 -2.43
C GLN A 139 22.33 -3.40 -3.81
N LEU A 140 21.78 -4.28 -4.66
CA LEU A 140 21.30 -3.92 -5.99
C LEU A 140 20.12 -2.93 -5.91
N THR A 141 19.17 -3.15 -5.00
CA THR A 141 18.06 -2.22 -4.75
C THR A 141 18.59 -0.85 -4.29
N LYS A 142 19.55 -0.83 -3.36
CA LYS A 142 20.20 0.42 -2.92
C LYS A 142 20.91 1.10 -4.09
N ALA A 143 21.67 0.36 -4.89
CA ALA A 143 22.39 0.90 -6.05
C ALA A 143 21.43 1.51 -7.08
N CYS A 144 20.30 0.87 -7.35
CA CYS A 144 19.28 1.40 -8.24
C CYS A 144 18.62 2.68 -7.68
N GLN A 145 18.40 2.76 -6.36
CA GLN A 145 17.89 3.98 -5.70
C GLN A 145 18.89 5.13 -5.85
N THR A 146 20.17 4.90 -5.56
CA THR A 146 21.24 5.90 -5.72
C THR A 146 21.35 6.34 -7.18
N ALA A 147 21.35 5.41 -8.14
CA ALA A 147 21.37 5.73 -9.56
C ALA A 147 20.15 6.56 -9.99
N SER A 148 18.96 6.33 -9.42
CA SER A 148 17.78 7.14 -9.76
C SER A 148 17.94 8.60 -9.33
N VAL A 149 18.49 8.82 -8.14
CA VAL A 149 18.78 10.16 -7.62
C VAL A 149 19.86 10.85 -8.46
N LEU A 150 20.93 10.13 -8.84
CA LEU A 150 21.97 10.66 -9.73
C LEU A 150 21.39 11.01 -11.12
N PHE A 151 20.46 10.21 -11.63
CA PHE A 151 19.78 10.49 -12.89
C PHE A 151 18.87 11.73 -12.80
N GLU A 152 18.16 11.96 -11.69
CA GLU A 152 17.39 13.20 -11.49
C GLU A 152 18.27 14.45 -11.61
N VAL A 153 19.47 14.41 -11.03
CA VAL A 153 20.45 15.50 -11.11
C VAL A 153 20.94 15.67 -12.55
N LEU A 154 21.25 14.58 -13.25
CA LEU A 154 21.67 14.60 -14.65
C LEU A 154 20.61 15.19 -15.58
N LYS A 155 19.34 14.85 -15.36
CA LYS A 155 18.20 15.36 -16.14
C LYS A 155 18.07 16.88 -16.07
N ALA A 156 18.54 17.49 -14.98
CA ALA A 156 18.54 18.94 -14.82
C ALA A 156 19.72 19.66 -15.50
N ILE A 157 20.78 18.92 -15.87
CA ILE A 157 21.98 19.48 -16.50
C ILE A 157 21.97 19.18 -18.00
N GLU A 158 22.20 17.93 -18.41
CA GLU A 158 22.27 17.51 -19.82
C GLU A 158 22.26 15.98 -19.97
N MET A 159 21.53 15.44 -20.94
CA MET A 159 21.30 14.00 -21.12
C MET A 159 21.88 13.46 -22.43
N SER A 160 22.57 12.32 -22.35
CA SER A 160 22.97 11.53 -23.53
C SER A 160 22.04 10.32 -23.73
N ASN A 161 21.96 9.81 -24.97
CA ASN A 161 21.13 8.65 -25.30
C ASN A 161 21.57 7.38 -24.54
N GLU A 162 22.88 7.22 -24.31
CA GLU A 162 23.44 6.09 -23.58
C GLU A 162 22.97 6.09 -22.12
N ILE A 163 22.87 7.27 -21.50
CA ILE A 163 22.40 7.41 -20.12
C ILE A 163 20.90 7.12 -20.02
N LEU A 164 20.11 7.55 -21.00
CA LEU A 164 18.69 7.22 -21.06
C LEU A 164 18.46 5.71 -21.15
N GLN A 165 19.23 5.00 -21.97
CA GLN A 165 19.17 3.54 -22.08
C GLN A 165 19.61 2.83 -20.80
N ALA A 166 20.69 3.31 -20.18
CA ALA A 166 21.16 2.77 -18.89
C ALA A 166 20.09 2.97 -17.80
N HIS A 167 19.50 4.16 -17.71
CA HIS A 167 18.48 4.46 -16.72
C HIS A 167 17.17 3.69 -16.95
N ALA A 168 16.78 3.43 -18.20
CA ALA A 168 15.64 2.55 -18.49
C ALA A 168 15.82 1.17 -17.84
N LYS A 169 17.03 0.59 -17.93
CA LYS A 169 17.38 -0.67 -17.25
C LYS A 169 17.36 -0.54 -15.72
N VAL A 170 17.78 0.61 -15.17
CA VAL A 170 17.66 0.88 -13.72
C VAL A 170 16.21 0.88 -13.28
N GLU A 171 15.30 1.48 -14.06
CA GLU A 171 13.87 1.49 -13.75
C GLU A 171 13.24 0.10 -13.88
N GLU A 172 13.61 -0.68 -14.90
CA GLU A 172 13.23 -2.09 -15.01
C GLU A 172 13.69 -2.90 -13.77
N ASN A 173 14.93 -2.71 -13.34
CA ASN A 173 15.46 -3.36 -12.13
C ASN A 173 14.71 -2.94 -10.87
N LYS A 174 14.32 -1.66 -10.72
CA LYS A 174 13.56 -1.21 -9.54
C LYS A 174 12.17 -1.82 -9.50
N GLN A 175 11.53 -2.00 -10.66
CA GLN A 175 10.26 -2.70 -10.76
C GLN A 175 10.40 -4.18 -10.38
N LEU A 176 11.54 -4.80 -10.70
CA LEU A 176 11.84 -6.19 -10.38
C LEU A 176 12.19 -6.40 -8.89
N TYR A 177 13.07 -5.55 -8.35
CA TYR A 177 13.63 -5.67 -7.00
C TYR A 177 13.00 -4.69 -6.01
N LYS A 178 11.70 -4.85 -5.77
CA LYS A 178 10.98 -4.03 -4.78
C LYS A 178 11.55 -4.24 -3.36
N PRO A 179 11.72 -3.17 -2.54
CA PRO A 179 12.38 -3.25 -1.24
C PRO A 179 11.56 -3.92 -0.12
N TYR A 180 10.23 -3.92 -0.23
CA TYR A 180 9.36 -4.13 0.94
C TYR A 180 8.87 -5.56 1.15
N ASN A 181 9.19 -6.49 0.23
CA ASN A 181 8.79 -7.89 0.34
C ASN A 181 9.97 -8.73 0.84
N ILE A 182 9.73 -9.46 1.94
CA ILE A 182 10.64 -10.45 2.51
C ILE A 182 10.76 -11.66 1.58
N LEU A 183 9.66 -12.04 0.93
CA LEU A 183 9.63 -13.11 -0.06
C LEU A 183 9.84 -12.51 -1.44
N PRO A 184 10.98 -12.80 -2.08
CA PRO A 184 11.24 -12.31 -3.41
C PRO A 184 10.36 -13.05 -4.43
N HIS A 185 9.69 -12.29 -5.30
CA HIS A 185 8.76 -12.82 -6.29
C HIS A 185 9.28 -12.73 -7.74
N ASP A 186 10.48 -12.19 -7.92
CA ASP A 186 11.15 -12.12 -9.22
C ASP A 186 11.70 -13.50 -9.65
N PRO A 187 11.86 -13.72 -10.96
CA PRO A 187 12.28 -15.02 -11.51
C PRO A 187 13.63 -15.51 -10.99
N ASP A 188 14.55 -14.60 -10.66
CA ASP A 188 15.91 -14.95 -10.23
C ASP A 188 16.00 -15.39 -8.76
N SER A 189 14.91 -15.26 -8.00
CA SER A 189 14.96 -15.37 -6.56
C SER A 189 14.58 -16.73 -5.99
N GLU A 190 14.31 -17.71 -6.85
CA GLU A 190 14.03 -19.10 -6.42
C GLU A 190 15.17 -19.71 -5.59
N ASN A 191 16.41 -19.25 -5.82
CA ASN A 191 17.60 -19.73 -5.12
C ASN A 191 17.87 -19.04 -3.78
N GLN A 192 17.12 -17.99 -3.40
CA GLN A 192 17.33 -17.31 -2.13
C GLN A 192 17.04 -18.23 -0.94
N ALA A 193 17.80 -18.07 0.15
CA ALA A 193 17.74 -18.97 1.32
C ALA A 193 16.31 -19.13 1.88
N ILE A 194 15.54 -18.04 1.95
CA ILE A 194 14.16 -18.07 2.44
C ILE A 194 13.20 -18.83 1.53
N MET A 195 13.46 -18.86 0.21
CA MET A 195 12.65 -19.59 -0.76
C MET A 195 12.95 -21.09 -0.77
N ARG A 196 14.06 -21.53 -0.14
CA ARG A 196 14.42 -22.95 0.02
C ARG A 196 13.66 -23.66 1.14
N TYR A 197 12.94 -22.93 2.01
CA TYR A 197 12.18 -23.57 3.07
C TYR A 197 11.02 -24.41 2.49
N PRO A 198 10.92 -25.72 2.79
CA PRO A 198 9.91 -26.60 2.17
C PRO A 198 8.46 -26.13 2.40
N LYS A 199 8.19 -25.47 3.52
CA LYS A 199 6.84 -24.97 3.86
C LYS A 199 6.47 -23.70 3.10
N ILE A 200 7.47 -22.88 2.74
CA ILE A 200 7.30 -21.73 1.84
C ILE A 200 7.06 -22.25 0.43
N GLN A 201 7.89 -23.18 -0.06
CA GLN A 201 7.73 -23.80 -1.38
C GLN A 201 6.36 -24.47 -1.55
N ALA A 202 5.90 -25.19 -0.52
CA ALA A 202 4.59 -25.82 -0.50
C ALA A 202 3.44 -24.81 -0.63
N SER A 203 3.54 -23.67 0.06
CA SER A 203 2.53 -22.62 0.05
C SER A 203 2.53 -21.88 -1.29
N VAL A 204 3.71 -21.54 -1.82
CA VAL A 204 3.89 -20.93 -3.16
C VAL A 204 3.32 -21.85 -4.25
N SER A 205 3.67 -23.13 -4.21
CA SER A 205 3.17 -24.12 -5.19
C SER A 205 1.65 -24.27 -5.14
N ALA A 206 1.05 -24.21 -3.94
CA ALA A 206 -0.39 -24.27 -3.78
C ALA A 206 -1.10 -23.02 -4.36
N LEU A 207 -0.51 -21.83 -4.21
CA LEU A 207 -1.02 -20.59 -4.81
C LEU A 207 -0.86 -20.57 -6.34
N ARG A 208 0.17 -21.21 -6.88
CA ARG A 208 0.38 -21.34 -8.34
C ARG A 208 -0.61 -22.31 -9.01
N ASN A 209 -1.48 -22.98 -8.25
CA ASN A 209 -2.54 -23.80 -8.84
C ASN A 209 -3.68 -22.91 -9.38
N ILE A 210 -3.50 -22.44 -10.62
CA ILE A 210 -4.47 -21.62 -11.37
C ILE A 210 -5.29 -22.41 -12.39
N ARG A 211 -5.28 -23.75 -12.30
CA ARG A 211 -6.01 -24.61 -13.24
C ARG A 211 -7.50 -24.32 -13.19
N GLY A 212 -8.11 -24.15 -14.36
CA GLY A 212 -9.57 -23.97 -14.49
C GLY A 212 -10.09 -22.58 -14.12
N LEU A 213 -9.22 -21.62 -13.80
CA LEU A 213 -9.65 -20.25 -13.53
C LEU A 213 -10.02 -19.51 -14.82
N PRO A 214 -11.18 -18.83 -14.88
CA PRO A 214 -11.59 -18.07 -16.05
C PRO A 214 -10.86 -16.73 -16.08
N TRP A 215 -9.88 -16.59 -16.98
CA TRP A 215 -9.14 -15.35 -17.17
C TRP A 215 -9.86 -14.39 -18.14
N PRO A 216 -9.66 -13.07 -18.01
CA PRO A 216 -10.11 -12.10 -19.00
C PRO A 216 -9.57 -12.40 -20.40
N LYS A 217 -10.32 -12.04 -21.46
CA LYS A 217 -9.96 -12.35 -22.86
C LYS A 217 -8.61 -11.76 -23.29
N ASP A 218 -8.28 -10.57 -22.79
CA ASP A 218 -7.06 -9.84 -23.13
C ASP A 218 -5.90 -10.13 -22.17
N HIS A 219 -6.00 -11.20 -21.36
CA HIS A 219 -5.00 -11.54 -20.36
C HIS A 219 -3.69 -12.01 -21.01
N GLN A 220 -2.60 -11.29 -20.72
CA GLN A 220 -1.26 -11.71 -21.08
C GLN A 220 -0.66 -12.50 -19.93
N LYS A 221 -0.44 -13.80 -20.17
CA LYS A 221 0.13 -14.72 -19.18
C LYS A 221 1.52 -14.26 -18.74
N LYS A 222 1.68 -13.95 -17.47
CA LYS A 222 2.96 -13.64 -16.84
C LYS A 222 3.65 -14.92 -16.34
N VAL A 223 4.96 -14.83 -16.16
CA VAL A 223 5.74 -15.89 -15.50
C VAL A 223 5.38 -15.91 -14.02
N ASN A 224 5.21 -17.11 -13.46
CA ASN A 224 4.90 -17.32 -12.03
C ASN A 224 3.55 -16.77 -11.54
N GLU A 225 2.55 -16.63 -12.42
CA GLU A 225 1.19 -16.25 -12.02
C GLU A 225 0.58 -17.19 -10.99
N ASP A 226 -0.16 -16.60 -10.05
CA ASP A 226 -0.85 -17.30 -9.00
C ASP A 226 -2.32 -16.85 -8.85
N ILE A 227 -3.01 -17.48 -7.91
CA ILE A 227 -4.43 -17.18 -7.66
C ILE A 227 -4.68 -15.72 -7.25
N LEU A 228 -3.69 -14.99 -6.70
CA LEU A 228 -3.89 -13.59 -6.31
C LEU A 228 -3.75 -12.66 -7.51
N ASP A 229 -2.93 -13.01 -8.51
CA ASP A 229 -2.93 -12.31 -9.81
C ASP A 229 -4.31 -12.43 -10.48
N TRP A 230 -4.91 -13.62 -10.40
CA TRP A 230 -6.27 -13.82 -10.91
C TRP A 230 -7.30 -12.99 -10.13
N LEU A 231 -7.25 -12.97 -8.80
CA LEU A 231 -8.14 -12.13 -8.00
C LEU A 231 -7.94 -10.65 -8.30
N GLN A 232 -6.70 -10.20 -8.52
CA GLN A 232 -6.41 -8.84 -8.95
C GLN A 232 -7.10 -8.51 -10.28
N ALA A 233 -6.90 -9.34 -11.30
CA ALA A 233 -7.46 -9.14 -12.64
C ALA A 233 -8.99 -9.17 -12.63
N MET A 234 -9.60 -9.98 -11.78
CA MET A 234 -11.06 -10.11 -11.73
C MET A 234 -11.73 -9.00 -10.91
N PHE A 235 -11.15 -8.60 -9.77
CA PHE A 235 -11.79 -7.69 -8.82
C PHE A 235 -11.20 -6.27 -8.81
N GLY A 236 -10.13 -6.01 -9.56
CA GLY A 236 -9.53 -4.68 -9.69
C GLY A 236 -8.87 -4.20 -8.39
N PHE A 237 -8.07 -5.06 -7.74
CA PHE A 237 -7.28 -4.70 -6.55
C PHE A 237 -5.99 -3.96 -6.94
N GLN A 238 -5.46 -3.16 -6.02
CA GLN A 238 -4.19 -2.45 -6.19
C GLN A 238 -3.02 -3.44 -6.24
N LYS A 239 -2.07 -3.20 -7.15
CA LYS A 239 -0.89 -4.06 -7.37
C LYS A 239 -0.08 -4.27 -6.09
N ASP A 240 0.24 -3.20 -5.37
CA ASP A 240 1.05 -3.28 -4.16
C ASP A 240 0.28 -3.98 -3.01
N ASN A 241 -1.05 -3.84 -2.95
CA ASN A 241 -1.86 -4.60 -2.00
C ASN A 241 -1.77 -6.11 -2.28
N VAL A 242 -1.88 -6.50 -3.55
CA VAL A 242 -1.79 -7.91 -3.97
C VAL A 242 -0.45 -8.51 -3.62
N GLU A 243 0.65 -7.81 -3.92
CA GLU A 243 2.00 -8.24 -3.57
C GLU A 243 2.18 -8.42 -2.05
N ASN A 244 1.70 -7.45 -1.25
CA ASN A 244 1.78 -7.51 0.21
C ASN A 244 0.95 -8.67 0.80
N GLN A 245 -0.29 -8.86 0.32
CA GLN A 245 -1.17 -9.92 0.81
C GLN A 245 -0.75 -11.31 0.35
N ARG A 246 -0.10 -11.42 -0.82
CA ARG A 246 0.54 -12.66 -1.30
C ARG A 246 1.58 -13.14 -0.29
N GLU A 247 2.54 -12.28 0.04
CA GLU A 247 3.57 -12.61 1.03
C GLU A 247 2.94 -12.96 2.38
N HIS A 248 1.98 -12.16 2.85
CA HIS A 248 1.29 -12.41 4.12
C HIS A 248 0.63 -13.79 4.15
N LEU A 249 -0.09 -14.17 3.09
CA LEU A 249 -0.76 -15.46 3.00
C LEU A 249 0.24 -16.62 2.97
N ILE A 250 1.33 -16.51 2.20
CA ILE A 250 2.39 -17.52 2.13
C ILE A 250 3.00 -17.73 3.52
N LEU A 251 3.39 -16.65 4.20
CA LEU A 251 3.99 -16.72 5.53
C LEU A 251 3.01 -17.26 6.56
N LEU A 252 1.73 -16.89 6.50
CA LEU A 252 0.69 -17.38 7.41
C LEU A 252 0.49 -18.90 7.26
N LEU A 253 0.40 -19.39 6.02
CA LEU A 253 0.26 -20.81 5.71
C LEU A 253 1.51 -21.59 6.14
N ALA A 254 2.70 -21.12 5.77
CA ALA A 254 3.96 -21.74 6.14
C ALA A 254 4.12 -21.82 7.67
N ASN A 255 3.81 -20.74 8.39
CA ASN A 255 3.92 -20.70 9.86
C ASN A 255 3.01 -21.71 10.56
N VAL A 256 1.76 -21.86 10.09
CA VAL A 256 0.85 -22.88 10.64
C VAL A 256 1.32 -24.28 10.25
N HIS A 257 1.79 -24.47 9.01
CA HIS A 257 2.25 -25.76 8.52
C HIS A 257 3.53 -26.24 9.22
N ILE A 258 4.46 -25.35 9.58
CA ILE A 258 5.67 -25.70 10.36
C ILE A 258 5.29 -26.26 11.74
N ARG A 259 4.22 -25.76 12.35
CA ARG A 259 3.75 -26.21 13.67
C ARG A 259 3.04 -27.56 13.64
N GLN A 260 2.75 -28.10 12.45
CA GLN A 260 2.16 -29.42 12.28
C GLN A 260 3.28 -30.45 12.11
N LEU A 261 3.23 -31.52 12.91
CA LEU A 261 4.21 -32.62 12.91
C LEU A 261 4.61 -33.02 11.47
N PRO A 262 5.89 -32.87 11.09
CA PRO A 262 6.36 -33.25 9.76
C PRO A 262 6.21 -34.75 9.55
N ARG A 263 5.66 -35.16 8.40
CA ARG A 263 5.93 -36.50 7.87
C ARG A 263 7.26 -36.42 7.11
N PRO A 264 8.30 -37.19 7.49
CA PRO A 264 9.66 -37.00 6.98
C PRO A 264 9.80 -37.27 5.46
N ASP A 265 8.88 -38.01 4.83
CA ASP A 265 9.09 -38.56 3.48
C ASP A 265 8.19 -37.99 2.37
N GLN A 266 7.52 -36.85 2.60
CA GLN A 266 6.62 -36.26 1.60
C GLN A 266 7.21 -35.02 0.94
N GLN A 267 7.06 -34.95 -0.40
CA GLN A 267 7.28 -33.72 -1.18
C GLN A 267 6.60 -32.51 -0.50
N PRO A 268 7.13 -31.28 -0.69
CA PRO A 268 6.58 -30.06 -0.09
C PRO A 268 5.20 -29.75 -0.67
N LYS A 269 4.17 -30.44 -0.19
CA LYS A 269 2.76 -30.16 -0.47
C LYS A 269 2.12 -29.53 0.76
N LEU A 270 1.31 -28.50 0.55
CA LEU A 270 0.60 -27.84 1.63
C LEU A 270 -0.41 -28.81 2.27
N ASP A 271 -0.30 -29.02 3.58
CA ASP A 271 -1.22 -29.87 4.34
C ASP A 271 -2.59 -29.19 4.46
N ASP A 272 -3.65 -29.90 4.09
CA ASP A 272 -5.03 -29.42 4.16
C ASP A 272 -5.47 -29.09 5.60
N ARG A 273 -4.83 -29.69 6.61
CA ARG A 273 -5.05 -29.35 8.03
C ARG A 273 -4.55 -27.95 8.33
N ALA A 274 -3.36 -27.57 7.86
CA ALA A 274 -2.81 -26.22 8.04
C ALA A 274 -3.72 -25.18 7.37
N LEU A 275 -4.14 -25.49 6.14
CA LEU A 275 -5.07 -24.66 5.39
C LEU A 275 -6.40 -24.46 6.11
N THR A 276 -6.97 -25.54 6.63
CA THR A 276 -8.27 -25.50 7.33
C THR A 276 -8.18 -24.73 8.65
N GLU A 277 -7.06 -24.83 9.37
CA GLU A 277 -6.82 -24.04 10.59
C GLU A 277 -6.74 -22.54 10.31
N VAL A 278 -6.02 -22.13 9.25
CA VAL A 278 -5.96 -20.73 8.83
C VAL A 278 -7.34 -20.22 8.42
N MET A 279 -8.04 -20.97 7.56
CA MET A 279 -9.38 -20.64 7.10
C MET A 279 -10.37 -20.48 8.27
N LYS A 280 -10.33 -21.39 9.25
CA LYS A 280 -11.17 -21.35 10.45
C LYS A 280 -10.95 -20.08 11.26
N LYS A 281 -9.69 -19.63 11.40
CA LYS A 281 -9.35 -18.40 12.13
C LYS A 281 -9.79 -17.15 11.36
N LEU A 282 -9.47 -17.05 10.08
CA LEU A 282 -9.82 -15.90 9.24
C LEU A 282 -11.34 -15.67 9.18
N PHE A 283 -12.11 -16.73 8.95
CA PHE A 283 -13.57 -16.61 8.78
C PHE A 283 -14.38 -16.73 10.07
N LYS A 284 -13.73 -16.73 11.25
CA LYS A 284 -14.44 -16.84 12.54
C LYS A 284 -15.45 -15.71 12.70
N ASN A 285 -15.07 -14.48 12.39
CA ASN A 285 -15.96 -13.32 12.51
C ASN A 285 -17.08 -13.38 11.47
N TYR A 286 -16.73 -13.56 10.20
CA TYR A 286 -17.68 -13.67 9.10
C TYR A 286 -18.76 -14.74 9.32
N LYS A 287 -18.38 -15.94 9.79
CA LYS A 287 -19.34 -17.01 10.10
C LYS A 287 -20.26 -16.65 11.26
N ARG A 288 -19.77 -15.93 12.27
CA ARG A 288 -20.59 -15.43 13.38
C ARG A 288 -21.57 -14.38 12.90
N TRP A 289 -21.13 -13.43 12.08
CA TRP A 289 -21.98 -12.41 11.48
C TRP A 289 -23.09 -13.02 10.61
N CYS A 290 -22.75 -13.98 9.74
CA CYS A 290 -23.75 -14.70 8.94
C CYS A 290 -24.77 -15.41 9.82
N LYS A 291 -24.33 -16.12 10.88
CA LYS A 291 -25.24 -16.79 11.83
C LYS A 291 -26.12 -15.78 12.58
N TYR A 292 -25.58 -14.64 12.96
CA TYR A 292 -26.30 -13.60 13.68
C TYR A 292 -27.42 -12.99 12.83
N LEU A 293 -27.18 -12.78 11.53
CA LEU A 293 -28.16 -12.27 10.58
C LEU A 293 -29.07 -13.35 9.96
N ASP A 294 -28.96 -14.60 10.42
CA ASP A 294 -29.64 -15.77 9.84
C ASP A 294 -29.45 -15.91 8.31
N ARG A 295 -28.21 -15.74 7.86
CA ARG A 295 -27.81 -15.89 6.45
C ARG A 295 -26.86 -17.07 6.26
N LYS A 296 -27.04 -17.78 5.14
CA LYS A 296 -26.08 -18.80 4.70
C LYS A 296 -24.76 -18.14 4.32
N SER A 297 -23.64 -18.74 4.70
CA SER A 297 -22.32 -18.22 4.34
C SER A 297 -22.06 -18.38 2.84
N SER A 298 -21.37 -17.41 2.24
CA SER A 298 -20.94 -17.44 0.84
C SER A 298 -19.71 -18.31 0.56
N LEU A 299 -19.36 -19.19 1.49
CA LEU A 299 -18.18 -20.05 1.42
C LEU A 299 -18.54 -21.43 0.85
N TRP A 300 -18.90 -21.48 -0.43
CA TRP A 300 -19.22 -22.74 -1.10
C TRP A 300 -17.95 -23.48 -1.52
N LEU A 301 -17.79 -24.70 -1.03
CA LEU A 301 -16.68 -25.59 -1.40
C LEU A 301 -17.17 -26.63 -2.42
N PRO A 302 -16.33 -27.04 -3.39
CA PRO A 302 -16.69 -28.05 -4.36
C PRO A 302 -16.69 -29.44 -3.70
N THR A 303 -17.40 -30.39 -4.29
CA THR A 303 -17.37 -31.79 -3.87
C THR A 303 -16.04 -32.47 -4.23
N ILE A 304 -15.39 -32.00 -5.29
CA ILE A 304 -14.13 -32.53 -5.81
C ILE A 304 -12.97 -32.08 -4.91
N GLN A 305 -12.38 -33.03 -4.18
CA GLN A 305 -11.30 -32.77 -3.21
C GLN A 305 -10.10 -32.02 -3.81
N GLN A 306 -9.77 -32.28 -5.08
CA GLN A 306 -8.66 -31.63 -5.77
C GLN A 306 -8.86 -30.12 -5.95
N GLU A 307 -10.10 -29.65 -6.03
CA GLU A 307 -10.44 -28.22 -6.17
C GLU A 307 -10.70 -27.53 -4.82
N VAL A 308 -10.96 -28.30 -3.76
CA VAL A 308 -11.23 -27.76 -2.41
C VAL A 308 -10.07 -26.89 -1.95
N GLN A 309 -8.83 -27.34 -2.17
CA GLN A 309 -7.64 -26.60 -1.75
C GLN A 309 -7.56 -25.24 -2.43
N GLN A 310 -7.67 -25.22 -3.77
CA GLN A 310 -7.67 -23.98 -4.56
C GLN A 310 -8.80 -23.04 -4.12
N ARG A 311 -10.01 -23.57 -3.90
CA ARG A 311 -11.16 -22.74 -3.51
C ARG A 311 -11.01 -22.12 -2.13
N LYS A 312 -10.45 -22.85 -1.16
CA LYS A 312 -10.11 -22.30 0.16
C LYS A 312 -9.09 -21.17 0.04
N LEU A 313 -8.06 -21.34 -0.79
CA LEU A 313 -7.05 -20.32 -1.02
C LEU A 313 -7.63 -19.07 -1.68
N LEU A 314 -8.50 -19.22 -2.69
CA LEU A 314 -9.20 -18.09 -3.32
C LEU A 314 -10.05 -17.30 -2.32
N TYR A 315 -10.83 -17.97 -1.47
CA TYR A 315 -11.63 -17.28 -0.46
C TYR A 315 -10.77 -16.52 0.55
N MET A 316 -9.67 -17.12 1.02
CA MET A 316 -8.75 -16.45 1.95
C MET A 316 -8.01 -15.29 1.29
N GLY A 317 -7.53 -15.48 0.06
CA GLY A 317 -6.91 -14.43 -0.75
C GLY A 317 -7.86 -13.24 -0.92
N LEU A 318 -9.11 -13.50 -1.32
CA LEU A 318 -10.13 -12.47 -1.46
C LEU A 318 -10.36 -11.70 -0.15
N TYR A 319 -10.46 -12.41 0.98
CA TYR A 319 -10.63 -11.78 2.29
C TYR A 319 -9.46 -10.87 2.65
N LEU A 320 -8.22 -11.34 2.45
CA LEU A 320 -7.01 -10.59 2.76
C LEU A 320 -6.85 -9.38 1.85
N LEU A 321 -7.20 -9.49 0.56
CA LEU A 321 -7.17 -8.37 -0.39
C LEU A 321 -8.19 -7.29 -0.02
N ILE A 322 -9.42 -7.68 0.32
CA ILE A 322 -10.45 -6.77 0.86
C ILE A 322 -9.94 -6.10 2.13
N TRP A 323 -9.38 -6.87 3.06
CA TRP A 323 -8.82 -6.34 4.30
C TRP A 323 -7.65 -5.37 4.05
N GLY A 324 -6.80 -5.66 3.07
CA GLY A 324 -5.64 -4.87 2.70
C GLY A 324 -5.99 -3.49 2.14
N GLU A 325 -7.05 -3.39 1.34
CA GLU A 325 -7.52 -2.12 0.77
C GLU A 325 -8.58 -1.39 1.62
N ALA A 326 -9.21 -2.07 2.58
CA ALA A 326 -10.23 -1.49 3.44
C ALA A 326 -9.77 -0.26 4.25
N SER A 327 -8.47 -0.08 4.50
CA SER A 327 -7.92 1.07 5.24
C SER A 327 -8.67 1.30 6.57
N ASN A 328 -9.30 2.46 6.75
CA ASN A 328 -10.09 2.82 7.93
C ASN A 328 -11.36 1.98 8.14
N LEU A 329 -11.89 1.31 7.10
CA LEU A 329 -13.08 0.47 7.22
C LEU A 329 -12.81 -0.77 8.10
N ARG A 330 -11.55 -1.09 8.40
CA ARG A 330 -11.16 -2.14 9.35
C ARG A 330 -11.74 -1.94 10.76
N PHE A 331 -12.10 -0.71 11.12
CA PHE A 331 -12.79 -0.40 12.37
C PHE A 331 -14.30 -0.71 12.33
N MET A 332 -14.82 -1.18 11.20
CA MET A 332 -16.21 -1.59 11.01
C MET A 332 -16.27 -3.08 10.56
N PRO A 333 -16.04 -4.03 11.47
CA PRO A 333 -15.91 -5.44 11.12
C PRO A 333 -17.16 -6.05 10.47
N GLU A 334 -18.36 -5.59 10.82
CA GLU A 334 -19.60 -6.07 10.19
C GLU A 334 -19.79 -5.48 8.78
N CYS A 335 -19.34 -4.24 8.54
CA CYS A 335 -19.23 -3.69 7.19
C CYS A 335 -18.28 -4.53 6.31
N LEU A 336 -17.14 -4.96 6.85
CA LEU A 336 -16.24 -5.86 6.13
C LEU A 336 -16.89 -7.22 5.84
N CYS A 337 -17.67 -7.75 6.78
CA CYS A 337 -18.40 -8.99 6.56
C CYS A 337 -19.43 -8.84 5.43
N TYR A 338 -20.11 -7.69 5.34
CA TYR A 338 -21.04 -7.37 4.26
C TYR A 338 -20.36 -7.33 2.90
N ILE A 339 -19.26 -6.58 2.77
CA ILE A 339 -18.47 -6.50 1.54
C ILE A 339 -17.99 -7.90 1.12
N TYR A 340 -17.41 -8.63 2.06
CA TYR A 340 -16.93 -9.99 1.81
C TYR A 340 -18.05 -10.95 1.39
N HIS A 341 -19.24 -10.85 2.01
CA HIS A 341 -20.37 -11.71 1.70
C HIS A 341 -20.77 -11.65 0.23
N HIS A 342 -20.85 -10.43 -0.31
CA HIS A 342 -21.22 -10.21 -1.71
C HIS A 342 -20.10 -10.60 -2.66
N MET A 343 -18.85 -10.20 -2.39
CA MET A 343 -17.73 -10.53 -3.26
C MET A 343 -17.43 -12.04 -3.30
N ALA A 344 -17.60 -12.75 -2.18
CA ALA A 344 -17.48 -14.20 -2.15
C ALA A 344 -18.59 -14.90 -2.96
N PHE A 345 -19.80 -14.31 -3.03
CA PHE A 345 -20.87 -14.79 -3.90
C PHE A 345 -20.55 -14.56 -5.37
N GLU A 346 -20.02 -13.39 -5.73
CA GLU A 346 -19.53 -13.11 -7.10
C GLU A 346 -18.41 -14.07 -7.50
N LEU A 347 -17.43 -14.28 -6.63
CA LEU A 347 -16.35 -15.25 -6.82
C LEU A 347 -16.90 -16.65 -7.10
N TYR A 348 -17.88 -17.10 -6.31
CA TYR A 348 -18.52 -18.38 -6.56
C TYR A 348 -19.20 -18.43 -7.93
N GLY A 349 -19.94 -17.38 -8.31
CA GLY A 349 -20.58 -17.29 -9.63
C GLY A 349 -19.59 -17.32 -10.80
N MET A 350 -18.43 -16.66 -10.65
CA MET A 350 -17.34 -16.70 -11.63
C MET A 350 -16.78 -18.11 -11.81
N LEU A 351 -16.50 -18.81 -10.69
CA LEU A 351 -15.93 -20.15 -10.70
C LEU A 351 -16.91 -21.22 -11.20
N ASP A 352 -18.21 -20.99 -11.02
CA ASP A 352 -19.30 -21.87 -11.48
C ASP A 352 -19.66 -21.63 -12.96
N GLY A 353 -18.94 -20.72 -13.65
CA GLY A 353 -19.16 -20.41 -15.06
C GLY A 353 -20.52 -19.77 -15.34
N ARG A 354 -21.12 -19.11 -14.35
CA ARG A 354 -22.44 -18.48 -14.53
C ARG A 354 -22.33 -17.36 -15.55
N ILE A 355 -23.34 -17.31 -16.40
CA ILE A 355 -23.51 -16.24 -17.38
C ILE A 355 -24.47 -15.23 -16.78
N SER A 356 -24.10 -13.96 -16.84
CA SER A 356 -24.97 -12.86 -16.43
C SER A 356 -26.19 -12.83 -17.36
N PRO A 357 -27.42 -12.99 -16.84
CA PRO A 357 -28.62 -12.97 -17.68
C PRO A 357 -28.87 -11.60 -18.34
N MET A 358 -28.23 -10.53 -17.85
CA MET A 358 -28.36 -9.18 -18.40
C MET A 358 -27.37 -8.89 -19.53
N THR A 359 -26.16 -9.47 -19.47
CA THR A 359 -25.09 -9.14 -20.43
C THR A 359 -24.73 -10.29 -21.37
N GLY A 360 -25.15 -11.52 -21.07
CA GLY A 360 -24.75 -12.71 -21.84
C GLY A 360 -23.27 -13.07 -21.70
N GLU A 361 -22.52 -12.36 -20.84
CA GLU A 361 -21.10 -12.59 -20.56
C GLU A 361 -20.90 -13.36 -19.24
N PRO A 362 -19.73 -13.99 -19.03
CA PRO A 362 -19.36 -14.53 -17.72
C PRO A 362 -19.54 -13.48 -16.61
N VAL A 363 -19.99 -13.91 -15.43
CA VAL A 363 -20.16 -13.04 -14.25
C VAL A 363 -18.86 -12.25 -14.00
N LYS A 364 -19.00 -10.94 -13.85
CA LYS A 364 -17.95 -9.99 -13.45
C LYS A 364 -18.38 -9.32 -12.14
N PRO A 365 -17.46 -8.71 -11.37
CA PRO A 365 -17.87 -7.94 -10.20
C PRO A 365 -18.83 -6.83 -10.63
N VAL A 366 -19.84 -6.59 -9.82
CA VAL A 366 -20.93 -5.67 -10.16
C VAL A 366 -20.45 -4.22 -10.34
N TYR A 367 -19.33 -3.86 -9.71
CA TYR A 367 -18.71 -2.54 -9.87
C TYR A 367 -17.73 -2.45 -11.07
N GLY A 368 -17.55 -3.52 -11.84
CA GLY A 368 -16.57 -3.60 -12.93
C GLY A 368 -15.18 -3.99 -12.43
N GLY A 369 -14.45 -4.76 -13.24
CA GLY A 369 -13.11 -5.28 -12.92
C GLY A 369 -11.97 -4.38 -13.39
N ASP A 370 -12.21 -3.07 -13.55
CA ASP A 370 -11.19 -2.13 -14.01
C ASP A 370 -10.06 -1.97 -12.96
N ASP A 371 -8.91 -1.46 -13.38
CA ASP A 371 -7.77 -1.24 -12.48
C ASP A 371 -8.13 -0.34 -11.29
N GLU A 372 -7.89 -0.89 -10.08
CA GLU A 372 -8.20 -0.27 -8.79
C GLU A 372 -9.70 0.05 -8.57
N ALA A 373 -10.59 -0.64 -9.30
CA ALA A 373 -12.03 -0.41 -9.20
C ALA A 373 -12.57 -0.74 -7.80
N PHE A 374 -12.02 -1.73 -7.09
CA PHE A 374 -12.46 -2.07 -5.73
C PHE A 374 -12.28 -0.87 -4.78
N LEU A 375 -11.09 -0.28 -4.74
CA LEU A 375 -10.81 0.91 -3.94
C LEU A 375 -11.75 2.06 -4.32
N LYS A 376 -11.85 2.38 -5.62
CA LYS A 376 -12.60 3.55 -6.11
C LYS A 376 -14.11 3.42 -5.94
N LYS A 377 -14.68 2.24 -6.20
CA LYS A 377 -16.13 2.03 -6.31
C LYS A 377 -16.75 1.36 -5.07
N VAL A 378 -15.97 0.65 -4.25
CA VAL A 378 -16.47 0.00 -3.02
C VAL A 378 -15.97 0.72 -1.77
N VAL A 379 -14.65 0.90 -1.62
CA VAL A 379 -14.07 1.47 -0.38
C VAL A 379 -14.32 2.97 -0.28
N THR A 380 -14.01 3.73 -1.34
CA THR A 380 -14.08 5.20 -1.34
C THR A 380 -15.46 5.76 -0.95
N PRO A 381 -16.61 5.26 -1.46
CA PRO A 381 -17.91 5.81 -1.06
C PRO A 381 -18.22 5.68 0.45
N ILE A 382 -17.82 4.56 1.05
CA ILE A 382 -17.97 4.33 2.50
C ILE A 382 -17.00 5.24 3.26
N TYR A 383 -15.74 5.31 2.81
CA TYR A 383 -14.73 6.18 3.40
C TYR A 383 -15.13 7.65 3.36
N GLU A 384 -15.65 8.15 2.25
CA GLU A 384 -16.11 9.53 2.11
C GLU A 384 -17.24 9.85 3.09
N SER A 385 -18.13 8.89 3.33
CA SER A 385 -19.20 9.03 4.32
C SER A 385 -18.64 9.16 5.73
N ILE A 386 -17.68 8.31 6.08
CA ILE A 386 -16.94 8.39 7.36
C ILE A 386 -16.20 9.74 7.47
N ALA A 387 -15.51 10.17 6.41
CA ALA A 387 -14.75 11.41 6.39
C ALA A 387 -15.66 12.64 6.54
N LYS A 388 -16.85 12.63 5.93
CA LYS A 388 -17.87 13.67 6.10
C LYS A 388 -18.36 13.74 7.55
N GLU A 389 -18.64 12.60 8.18
CA GLU A 389 -19.04 12.53 9.60
C GLU A 389 -17.91 12.99 10.54
N ALA A 390 -16.67 12.57 10.28
CA ALA A 390 -15.50 12.96 11.07
C ALA A 390 -15.16 14.45 10.98
N LYS A 391 -15.44 15.11 9.84
CA LYS A 391 -15.30 16.58 9.73
C LYS A 391 -16.29 17.33 10.61
N ARG A 392 -17.47 16.74 10.90
CA ARG A 392 -18.50 17.35 11.75
C ARG A 392 -18.17 17.26 13.24
N SER A 393 -17.52 16.16 13.65
CA SER A 393 -17.10 15.98 15.04
C SER A 393 -16.05 16.99 15.51
N ARG A 394 -15.32 17.62 14.58
CA ARG A 394 -14.35 18.70 14.87
C ARG A 394 -14.98 20.08 15.13
N GLY A 395 -16.31 20.19 15.12
CA GLY A 395 -17.06 21.40 15.48
C GLY A 395 -17.79 21.29 16.83
N LYS A 396 -18.44 22.38 17.28
CA LYS A 396 -19.30 22.43 18.50
C LYS A 396 -20.63 21.64 18.36
N ALA A 397 -20.70 20.64 17.48
CA ALA A 397 -21.91 19.88 17.22
C ALA A 397 -22.17 18.88 18.36
N LYS A 398 -23.44 18.72 18.76
CA LYS A 398 -23.81 17.73 19.78
C LYS A 398 -23.55 16.31 19.23
N HIS A 399 -23.16 15.36 20.08
CA HIS A 399 -22.90 13.97 19.68
C HIS A 399 -24.07 13.29 18.95
N SER A 400 -25.30 13.77 19.13
CA SER A 400 -26.48 13.29 18.40
C SER A 400 -26.56 13.74 16.93
N GLN A 401 -25.65 14.60 16.46
CA GLN A 401 -25.70 15.22 15.13
C GLN A 401 -24.69 14.64 14.14
N TRP A 402 -23.88 13.66 14.55
CA TRP A 402 -22.89 12.99 13.70
C TRP A 402 -22.75 11.53 14.12
N ARG A 403 -22.30 10.67 13.20
CA ARG A 403 -22.13 9.23 13.42
C ARG A 403 -20.64 8.87 13.53
N ASN A 404 -20.26 8.10 14.55
CA ASN A 404 -18.92 7.54 14.64
C ASN A 404 -18.82 6.18 13.91
N TYR A 405 -17.66 5.53 13.97
CA TYR A 405 -17.46 4.21 13.35
C TYR A 405 -18.42 3.15 13.90
N ASP A 406 -18.71 3.16 15.20
CA ASP A 406 -19.63 2.21 15.85
C ASP A 406 -21.07 2.42 15.38
N ASP A 407 -21.52 3.68 15.29
CA ASP A 407 -22.85 4.03 14.78
C ASP A 407 -23.05 3.59 13.32
N LEU A 408 -22.03 3.79 12.47
CA LEU A 408 -22.06 3.36 11.07
C LEU A 408 -22.01 1.84 10.96
N ASN A 409 -21.15 1.20 11.75
CA ASN A 409 -20.99 -0.24 11.76
C ASN A 409 -22.26 -0.96 12.24
N LYS A 410 -23.01 -0.37 13.18
CA LYS A 410 -24.32 -0.85 13.64
C LYS A 410 -25.33 -1.06 12.50
N TYR A 411 -25.23 -0.30 11.40
CA TYR A 411 -26.07 -0.52 10.22
C TYR A 411 -25.97 -1.98 9.71
N PHE A 412 -24.78 -2.57 9.78
CA PHE A 412 -24.49 -3.93 9.32
C PHE A 412 -24.84 -5.04 10.33
N TRP A 413 -25.40 -4.67 11.49
CA TRP A 413 -25.96 -5.61 12.45
C TRP A 413 -27.44 -5.93 12.17
N SER A 414 -28.09 -5.22 11.26
CA SER A 414 -29.45 -5.54 10.84
C SER A 414 -29.46 -6.29 9.51
N VAL A 415 -30.43 -7.19 9.34
CA VAL A 415 -30.74 -7.79 8.02
C VAL A 415 -31.11 -6.73 6.98
N ASP A 416 -31.50 -5.53 7.42
CA ASP A 416 -31.76 -4.39 6.53
C ASP A 416 -30.50 -3.86 5.85
N CYS A 417 -29.30 -4.23 6.30
CA CYS A 417 -28.08 -3.85 5.60
C CYS A 417 -28.06 -4.33 4.15
N PHE A 418 -28.73 -5.45 3.84
CA PHE A 418 -28.88 -5.94 2.47
C PHE A 418 -29.74 -5.03 1.57
N ARG A 419 -30.52 -4.10 2.15
CA ARG A 419 -31.21 -3.05 1.38
C ARG A 419 -30.24 -2.00 0.83
N LEU A 420 -29.00 -1.97 1.31
CA LEU A 420 -27.93 -1.16 0.72
C LEU A 420 -27.67 -1.57 -0.73
N GLY A 421 -27.85 -2.85 -1.06
CA GLY A 421 -27.66 -3.39 -2.39
C GLY A 421 -26.19 -3.66 -2.76
N TRP A 422 -26.02 -4.46 -3.80
CA TRP A 422 -24.72 -4.74 -4.42
C TRP A 422 -24.91 -4.68 -5.94
N PRO A 423 -24.68 -3.51 -6.58
CA PRO A 423 -23.86 -2.41 -6.09
C PRO A 423 -24.59 -1.57 -5.03
N MET A 424 -23.82 -0.92 -4.16
CA MET A 424 -24.38 -0.12 -3.07
C MET A 424 -25.12 1.10 -3.65
N ARG A 425 -26.38 1.26 -3.27
CA ARG A 425 -27.23 2.35 -3.78
C ARG A 425 -26.85 3.66 -3.12
N ALA A 426 -26.52 4.68 -3.90
CA ALA A 426 -26.10 5.99 -3.40
C ALA A 426 -27.19 6.73 -2.61
N ASP A 427 -28.46 6.41 -2.86
CA ASP A 427 -29.63 6.94 -2.17
C ASP A 427 -29.97 6.19 -0.86
N ALA A 428 -29.19 5.16 -0.51
CA ALA A 428 -29.45 4.38 0.70
C ALA A 428 -29.23 5.23 1.97
N ASP A 429 -30.02 4.90 2.98
CA ASP A 429 -29.98 5.50 4.32
C ASP A 429 -28.60 5.55 4.95
N PHE A 430 -27.74 4.58 4.59
CA PHE A 430 -26.36 4.53 5.05
C PHE A 430 -25.57 5.78 4.62
N PHE A 431 -25.66 6.15 3.34
CA PHE A 431 -24.97 7.30 2.75
C PHE A 431 -25.71 8.62 2.97
N CYS A 432 -27.03 8.58 3.18
CA CYS A 432 -27.85 9.76 3.46
C CYS A 432 -27.61 10.30 4.89
N GLN A 433 -27.53 11.61 5.02
CA GLN A 433 -27.25 12.25 6.30
C GLN A 433 -28.54 12.45 7.13
N PRO A 434 -28.48 12.43 8.47
CA PRO A 434 -29.64 12.70 9.32
C PRO A 434 -30.31 14.06 9.05
N LEU A 435 -29.51 15.09 8.74
CA LEU A 435 -30.02 16.44 8.44
C LEU A 435 -30.63 16.56 7.04
N GLU A 436 -30.13 15.79 6.08
CA GLU A 436 -30.70 15.71 4.72
C GLU A 436 -31.99 14.91 4.71
N LYS A 437 -32.06 13.81 5.49
CA LYS A 437 -33.32 13.10 5.78
C LYS A 437 -34.34 14.04 6.43
N LEU A 438 -33.98 14.73 7.51
CA LEU A 438 -34.86 15.73 8.15
C LEU A 438 -35.32 16.85 7.20
N ARG A 439 -34.45 17.30 6.28
CA ARG A 439 -34.82 18.30 5.27
C ARG A 439 -35.69 17.71 4.15
N ALA A 440 -35.43 16.48 3.73
CA ALA A 440 -36.24 15.75 2.75
C ALA A 440 -37.63 15.45 3.32
N ASP A 441 -37.71 14.96 4.55
CA ASP A 441 -38.95 14.70 5.28
C ASP A 441 -39.75 15.99 5.51
N LYS A 442 -39.07 17.09 5.88
CA LYS A 442 -39.72 18.42 5.98
C LYS A 442 -40.20 18.94 4.62
N LYS A 443 -39.45 18.71 3.53
CA LYS A 443 -39.89 19.08 2.18
C LYS A 443 -41.10 18.25 1.75
N PHE A 444 -41.11 16.94 2.00
CA PHE A 444 -42.25 16.06 1.73
C PHE A 444 -43.47 16.44 2.57
N ALA A 445 -43.29 16.76 3.86
CA ALA A 445 -44.35 17.26 4.72
C ALA A 445 -44.89 18.63 4.25
N CYS A 446 -44.03 19.57 3.84
CA CYS A 446 -44.46 20.84 3.25
C CYS A 446 -45.17 20.67 1.91
N PHE A 447 -44.75 19.70 1.09
CA PHE A 447 -45.38 19.39 -0.20
C PHE A 447 -46.78 18.81 0.01
N ASN A 448 -46.93 17.86 0.94
CA ASN A 448 -48.22 17.32 1.33
C ASN A 448 -49.11 18.37 2.00
N PHE A 449 -48.56 19.28 2.82
CA PHE A 449 -49.33 20.37 3.41
C PHE A 449 -49.80 21.37 2.35
N ARG A 450 -48.98 21.70 1.34
CA ARG A 450 -49.41 22.53 0.20
C ARG A 450 -50.49 21.85 -0.64
N LEU A 451 -50.41 20.55 -0.89
CA LEU A 451 -51.47 19.78 -1.55
C LEU A 451 -52.76 19.76 -0.72
N TYR A 452 -52.67 19.59 0.60
CA TYR A 452 -53.82 19.61 1.49
C TYR A 452 -54.51 20.98 1.57
N VAL A 453 -53.71 22.07 1.66
CA VAL A 453 -54.23 23.45 1.67
C VAL A 453 -54.79 23.85 0.30
N SER A 454 -54.23 23.33 -0.81
CA SER A 454 -54.78 23.56 -2.16
C SER A 454 -56.10 22.82 -2.39
N CYS A 455 -56.32 21.66 -1.76
CA CYS A 455 -57.60 20.96 -1.80
C CYS A 455 -58.68 21.60 -0.89
N LEU A 456 -58.29 22.30 0.17
CA LEU A 456 -59.22 22.97 1.10
C LEU A 456 -59.63 24.39 0.67
N LEU A 457 -58.96 24.98 -0.33
CA LEU A 457 -59.31 26.29 -0.91
C LEU A 457 -60.16 26.19 -2.19
N VAL A 458 -60.63 24.99 -2.54
CA VAL A 458 -61.49 24.72 -3.72
C VAL A 458 -62.87 24.18 -3.29
N PHE A 459 -63.29 24.41 -2.04
CA PHE A 459 -64.66 24.19 -1.59
C PHE A 459 -65.25 25.44 -0.95
#